data_AF-A0A7S2JQD5-F1
#
_entry.id   AF-A0A7S2JQD5-F1
#
_cell.length_a   1.000
_cell.length_b   1.000
_cell.length_c   1.000
_cell.angle_alpha   90.00
_cell.angle_beta   90.00
_cell.angle_gamma   90.00
#
_symmetry.space_group_name_H-M   'P 1'
#
loop_
_entity.id
_entity.type
_entity.pdbx_description
1 polymer ?
#
loop_
_entity_poly.entity_id
_entity_poly.type
_entity_poly.pdbx_seq_one_letter_code
_entity_poly.pdbx_strand_id
1 'polypeptide(L)'
;ADLRDWEKLSENERHFVSMVLAFFAGADGIVVENLAERFCRDVTVPEARCFYGFQMAMESIHQETYCLLIDTYISDPHDRAKLFAAHLKIPSVVKKAQWAQRWIGSEASFAE
;
A
#
# COMPACT_ATOMS: atom_id res chain seq x y z
N ALA A 1 3.69 -0.21 25.24
CA ALA A 1 4.22 0.77 24.28
C ALA A 1 4.90 -0.04 23.21
N ASP A 2 4.47 0.10 21.96
CA ASP A 2 4.67 -0.93 20.92
C ASP A 2 6.14 -1.26 20.66
N LEU A 3 7.05 -0.30 20.81
CA LEU A 3 8.51 -0.53 20.72
C LEU A 3 9.00 -1.60 21.71
N ARG A 4 8.46 -1.62 22.94
CA ARG A 4 8.83 -2.63 23.94
C ARG A 4 8.35 -4.02 23.56
N ASP A 5 7.27 -4.13 22.81
CA ASP A 5 6.73 -5.41 22.38
C ASP A 5 7.41 -5.87 21.08
N TRP A 6 7.76 -4.94 20.19
CA TRP A 6 8.61 -5.15 19.02
C TRP A 6 9.97 -5.78 19.38
N GLU A 7 10.62 -5.29 20.44
CA GLU A 7 11.88 -5.84 20.94
C GLU A 7 11.76 -7.28 21.45
N LYS A 8 10.58 -7.69 21.95
CA LYS A 8 10.33 -9.04 22.46
C LYS A 8 10.02 -10.06 21.36
N LEU A 9 9.69 -9.60 20.16
CA LEU A 9 9.40 -10.49 19.03
C LEU A 9 10.66 -11.29 18.66
N SER A 10 10.44 -12.48 18.11
CA SER A 10 11.48 -13.23 17.44
C SER A 10 11.90 -12.52 16.14
N GLU A 11 13.08 -12.89 15.61
CA GLU A 11 13.54 -12.38 14.33
C GLU A 11 12.56 -12.70 13.18
N ASN A 12 11.95 -13.90 13.21
CA ASN A 12 10.97 -14.31 12.22
C ASN A 12 9.68 -13.48 12.28
N GLU A 13 9.20 -13.17 13.48
CA GLU A 13 8.01 -12.32 13.67
C GLU A 13 8.27 -10.89 13.21
N ARG A 14 9.43 -10.31 13.57
CA ARG A 14 9.83 -8.99 13.07
C ARG A 14 9.93 -9.00 11.55
N HIS A 15 10.60 -9.99 10.97
CA HIS A 15 10.71 -10.12 9.52
C HIS A 15 9.34 -10.16 8.84
N PHE A 16 8.42 -10.99 9.35
CA PHE A 16 7.07 -11.10 8.82
C PHE A 16 6.33 -9.75 8.86
N VAL A 17 6.31 -9.09 10.02
CA VAL A 17 5.62 -7.80 10.18
C VAL A 17 6.25 -6.71 9.31
N SER A 18 7.58 -6.62 9.26
CA SER A 18 8.29 -5.66 8.39
C SER A 18 7.90 -5.84 6.92
N MET A 19 7.83 -7.09 6.45
CA MET A 19 7.47 -7.40 5.07
C MET A 19 6.01 -7.08 4.76
N VAL A 20 5.11 -7.30 5.72
CA VAL A 20 3.69 -6.94 5.61
C VAL A 20 3.52 -5.41 5.53
N LEU A 21 4.20 -4.66 6.41
CA LEU A 21 4.17 -3.19 6.38
C LEU A 21 4.73 -2.64 5.06
N ALA A 22 5.83 -3.19 4.58
CA ALA A 22 6.43 -2.80 3.30
C ALA A 22 5.52 -3.05 2.10
N PHE A 23 4.71 -4.12 2.14
CA PHE A 23 3.70 -4.37 1.13
C PHE A 23 2.60 -3.29 1.15
N PHE A 24 2.04 -3.01 2.33
CA PHE A 24 0.94 -2.04 2.46
C PHE A 24 1.35 -0.62 2.11
N ALA A 25 2.53 -0.17 2.58
CA ALA A 25 3.05 1.17 2.29
C ALA A 25 3.17 1.48 0.78
N GLY A 26 3.36 0.44 -0.06
CA GLY A 26 3.37 0.58 -1.52
C GLY A 26 2.02 0.28 -2.19
N ALA A 27 1.19 -0.58 -1.61
CA ALA A 27 -0.07 -1.03 -2.21
C ALA A 27 -1.12 0.08 -2.24
N ASP A 28 -1.20 0.92 -1.21
CA ASP A 28 -2.24 1.95 -1.09
C ASP A 28 -2.12 3.01 -2.21
N GLY A 29 -0.90 3.33 -2.65
CA GLY A 29 -0.68 4.21 -3.80
C GLY A 29 -1.25 3.65 -5.10
N ILE A 30 -1.20 2.33 -5.30
CA ILE A 30 -1.76 1.66 -6.48
C ILE A 30 -3.30 1.68 -6.43
N VAL A 31 -3.88 1.55 -5.24
CA VAL A 31 -5.33 1.67 -5.04
C VAL A 31 -5.80 3.09 -5.37
N VAL A 32 -5.06 4.11 -4.91
CA VAL A 32 -5.35 5.51 -5.23
C VAL A 32 -5.29 5.76 -6.74
N GLU A 33 -4.30 5.21 -7.44
CA GLU A 33 -4.18 5.30 -8.90
C GLU A 33 -5.39 4.67 -9.60
N ASN A 34 -5.82 3.47 -9.18
CA ASN A 34 -7.02 2.82 -9.73
C ASN A 34 -8.30 3.63 -9.49
N LEU A 35 -8.45 4.21 -8.29
CA LEU A 35 -9.61 5.03 -7.94
C LEU A 35 -9.67 6.30 -8.81
N ALA A 36 -8.52 6.94 -9.02
CA ALA A 36 -8.40 8.17 -9.80
C ALA A 36 -8.60 7.93 -11.30
N GLU A 37 -7.92 6.93 -11.87
CA GLU A 37 -7.84 6.76 -13.32
C GLU A 37 -8.95 5.89 -13.90
N ARG A 38 -9.40 4.86 -13.18
CA ARG A 38 -10.42 3.91 -13.66
C ARG A 38 -11.78 4.20 -13.03
N PHE A 39 -11.89 4.17 -11.70
CA PHE A 39 -13.21 4.22 -11.05
C PHE A 39 -13.88 5.58 -11.22
N CYS A 40 -13.16 6.68 -11.01
CA CYS A 40 -13.70 8.03 -11.20
C CYS A 40 -14.03 8.33 -12.67
N ARG A 41 -13.32 7.70 -13.62
CA ARG A 41 -13.60 7.81 -15.05
C ARG A 41 -14.88 7.08 -15.42
N ASP A 42 -15.01 5.83 -15.01
CA ASP A 42 -16.09 4.94 -15.43
C ASP A 42 -17.40 5.22 -14.69
N VAL A 43 -17.34 5.58 -13.40
CA VAL A 43 -18.51 5.91 -12.58
C VAL A 43 -18.72 7.42 -12.56
N THR A 44 -19.82 7.87 -13.16
CA THR A 44 -20.16 9.29 -13.29
C THR A 44 -21.16 9.79 -12.24
N VAL A 45 -21.79 8.88 -11.49
CA VAL A 45 -22.77 9.19 -10.44
C VAL A 45 -22.11 10.05 -9.34
N PRO A 46 -22.62 11.26 -9.05
CA PRO A 46 -21.99 12.19 -8.11
C PRO A 46 -21.80 11.61 -6.70
N GLU A 47 -22.79 10.91 -6.18
CA GLU A 47 -22.75 10.32 -4.84
C GLU A 47 -21.63 9.28 -4.71
N ALA A 48 -21.44 8.46 -5.75
CA ALA A 48 -20.34 7.49 -5.80
C ALA A 48 -18.98 8.18 -5.92
N ARG A 49 -18.87 9.28 -6.67
CA ARG A 49 -17.63 10.06 -6.75
C ARG A 49 -17.28 10.75 -5.44
N CYS A 50 -18.25 11.23 -4.68
CA CYS A 50 -18.01 11.73 -3.33
C CYS A 50 -17.43 10.63 -2.42
N PHE A 51 -17.97 9.41 -2.52
CA PHE A 51 -17.43 8.26 -1.80
C PHE A 51 -15.98 7.95 -2.23
N TYR A 52 -15.69 7.87 -3.53
CA TYR A 52 -14.33 7.62 -4.02
C TYR A 52 -13.35 8.72 -3.62
N GLY A 53 -13.77 9.99 -3.63
CA GLY A 53 -12.94 11.09 -3.16
C GLY A 53 -12.55 10.94 -1.67
N PHE A 54 -13.50 10.56 -0.82
CA PHE A 54 -13.22 10.28 0.58
C PHE A 54 -12.35 9.03 0.75
N GLN A 55 -12.60 7.98 -0.04
CA GLN A 55 -11.78 6.77 -0.03
C GLN A 55 -10.31 7.09 -0.38
N MET A 56 -10.05 7.86 -1.44
CA MET A 56 -8.68 8.27 -1.81
C MET A 56 -7.98 9.06 -0.70
N ALA A 57 -8.71 9.93 0.01
CA ALA A 57 -8.17 10.65 1.16
C ALA A 57 -7.79 9.68 2.30
N MET A 58 -8.65 8.70 2.59
CA MET A 58 -8.37 7.68 3.61
C MET A 58 -7.20 6.78 3.22
N GLU A 59 -7.08 6.35 1.96
CA GLU A 59 -5.93 5.56 1.51
C GLU A 59 -4.61 6.33 1.62
N SER A 60 -4.64 7.66 1.44
CA SER A 60 -3.45 8.50 1.67
C SER A 60 -3.05 8.54 3.15
N ILE A 61 -4.03 8.59 4.06
CA ILE A 61 -3.80 8.52 5.52
C ILE A 61 -3.29 7.13 5.92
N HIS A 62 -3.81 6.06 5.30
CA HIS A 62 -3.32 4.70 5.51
C HIS A 62 -1.85 4.59 5.11
N GLN A 63 -1.49 5.09 3.93
CA GLN A 63 -0.12 5.11 3.46
C GLN A 63 0.81 5.84 4.44
N GLU A 64 0.42 7.02 4.94
CA GLU A 64 1.18 7.75 5.95
C GLU A 64 1.32 6.94 7.25
N THR A 65 0.24 6.31 7.71
CA THR A 65 0.25 5.47 8.91
C THR A 65 1.26 4.33 8.78
N TYR A 66 1.29 3.62 7.64
CA TYR A 66 2.25 2.54 7.43
C TYR A 66 3.69 3.05 7.33
N CYS A 67 3.92 4.20 6.69
CA CYS A 67 5.23 4.83 6.67
C CYS A 67 5.72 5.17 8.09
N LEU A 68 4.85 5.74 8.93
CA LEU A 68 5.17 6.03 10.34
C LEU A 68 5.46 4.77 11.15
N LEU A 69 4.73 3.67 10.92
CA LEU A 69 5.00 2.39 11.59
C LEU A 69 6.36 1.81 11.17
N ILE A 70 6.70 1.88 9.88
CA ILE A 70 8.03 1.49 9.39
C ILE A 70 9.10 2.37 10.03
N ASP A 71 8.90 3.68 10.07
CA ASP A 71 9.84 4.63 10.67
C ASP A 71 10.05 4.40 12.17
N THR A 72 8.99 3.96 12.86
CA THR A 72 8.99 3.69 14.29
C THR A 72 9.69 2.37 14.61
N TYR A 73 9.33 1.28 13.91
CA TYR A 73 9.83 -0.06 14.25
C TYR A 73 11.19 -0.40 13.63
N ILE A 74 11.55 0.21 12.51
CA ILE A 74 12.75 -0.12 11.75
C ILE A 74 13.82 0.93 12.00
N SER A 75 14.66 0.67 12.99
CA SER A 75 15.68 1.61 13.45
C SER A 75 16.77 1.85 12.39
N ASP A 76 17.21 0.79 11.70
CA ASP A 76 18.26 0.89 10.68
C ASP A 76 17.74 1.62 9.42
N PRO A 77 18.33 2.78 9.05
CA PRO A 77 17.97 3.50 7.83
C PRO A 77 18.15 2.66 6.56
N HIS A 78 19.11 1.74 6.53
CA HIS A 78 19.37 0.91 5.36
C HIS A 78 18.24 -0.09 5.11
N ASP A 79 17.80 -0.79 6.15
CA ASP A 79 16.68 -1.73 6.06
C ASP A 79 15.36 -1.02 5.79
N ARG A 80 15.13 0.14 6.39
CA ARG A 80 13.99 1.00 6.07
C ARG A 80 13.95 1.40 4.59
N ALA A 81 15.08 1.82 4.01
CA ALA A 81 15.16 2.14 2.59
C ALA A 81 14.86 0.92 1.69
N LYS A 82 15.22 -0.30 2.11
CA LYS A 82 14.83 -1.53 1.40
C LYS A 82 13.32 -1.75 1.45
N LEU A 83 12.70 -1.54 2.61
CA LEU A 83 11.25 -1.73 2.81
C LEU A 83 10.44 -0.71 2.01
N PHE A 84 10.85 0.57 1.95
CA PHE A 84 10.18 1.53 1.06
C PHE A 84 10.38 1.19 -0.42
N ALA A 85 11.52 0.63 -0.80
CA ALA A 85 11.77 0.12 -2.14
C ALA A 85 11.20 -1.28 -2.39
N ALA A 86 10.39 -1.84 -1.48
CA ALA A 86 9.89 -3.22 -1.58
C ALA A 86 9.07 -3.45 -2.84
N HIS A 87 8.28 -2.46 -3.26
CA HIS A 87 7.49 -2.50 -4.49
C HIS A 87 8.32 -2.68 -5.77
N LEU A 88 9.63 -2.37 -5.74
CA LEU A 88 10.57 -2.59 -6.84
C LEU A 88 11.45 -3.84 -6.65
N LYS A 89 11.76 -4.18 -5.40
CA LYS A 89 12.81 -5.16 -5.07
C LYS A 89 12.28 -6.52 -4.65
N ILE A 90 11.06 -6.59 -4.10
CA ILE A 90 10.51 -7.82 -3.52
C ILE A 90 9.63 -8.50 -4.56
N PRO A 91 10.01 -9.68 -5.08
CA PRO A 91 9.33 -10.29 -6.23
C PRO A 91 7.82 -10.52 -6.02
N SER A 92 7.39 -10.86 -4.81
CA SER A 92 5.98 -11.05 -4.49
C SER A 92 5.18 -9.74 -4.53
N VAL A 93 5.79 -8.63 -4.07
CA VAL A 93 5.18 -7.30 -4.12
C VAL A 93 5.13 -6.79 -5.56
N VAL A 94 6.24 -6.91 -6.30
CA VAL A 94 6.32 -6.54 -7.72
C VAL A 94 5.24 -7.25 -8.54
N LYS A 95 5.08 -8.58 -8.37
CA LYS A 95 4.06 -9.35 -9.09
C LYS A 95 2.63 -8.88 -8.77
N LYS A 96 2.35 -8.53 -7.52
CA LYS A 96 1.04 -7.98 -7.12
C LYS A 96 0.81 -6.59 -7.71
N ALA A 97 1.82 -5.72 -7.70
CA ALA A 97 1.74 -4.40 -8.29
C ALA A 97 1.50 -4.47 -9.81
N GLN A 98 2.26 -5.31 -10.51
CA GLN A 98 2.07 -5.55 -11.95
C GLN A 98 0.69 -6.14 -12.25
N TRP A 99 0.19 -7.05 -11.41
CA TRP A 99 -1.17 -7.58 -11.56
C TRP A 99 -2.21 -6.45 -11.47
N ALA A 100 -2.10 -5.56 -10.48
CA ALA A 100 -3.03 -4.44 -10.31
C ALA A 100 -2.95 -3.44 -11.48
N GLN A 101 -1.75 -3.06 -11.91
CA GLN A 101 -1.55 -2.14 -13.04
C GLN A 101 -2.18 -2.64 -14.34
N ARG A 102 -2.13 -3.97 -14.59
CA ARG A 102 -2.81 -4.55 -15.76
C ARG A 102 -4.31 -4.28 -15.77
N TRP A 103 -4.95 -4.30 -14.60
CA TRP A 103 -6.38 -4.01 -14.50
C TRP A 103 -6.66 -2.52 -14.64
N ILE A 104 -5.87 -1.65 -14.01
CA ILE A 104 -6.06 -0.19 -14.10
C ILE A 104 -6.08 0.28 -15.57
N GLY A 105 -5.14 -0.23 -16.38
CA GLY A 105 -5.03 0.11 -17.80
C GLY A 105 -5.81 -0.80 -18.76
N SER A 106 -6.62 -1.75 -18.26
CA SER A 106 -7.34 -2.68 -19.13
C SER A 106 -8.57 -2.04 -19.79
N GLU A 107 -8.94 -2.55 -20.97
CA GLU A 107 -10.23 -2.26 -21.63
C GLU A 107 -11.37 -3.17 -21.14
N ALA A 108 -11.12 -3.98 -20.10
CA ALA A 108 -12.15 -4.83 -19.51
C ALA A 108 -13.30 -3.99 -18.97
N SER A 109 -14.50 -4.57 -18.95
CA SER A 109 -15.67 -3.89 -18.39
C SER A 109 -15.41 -3.54 -16.91
N PHE A 110 -16.13 -2.55 -16.38
CA PHE A 110 -15.94 -2.13 -14.98
C PHE A 110 -16.13 -3.28 -13.97
N ALA A 111 -16.95 -4.29 -14.31
CA ALA A 111 -17.24 -5.42 -13.44
C ALA A 111 -16.24 -6.59 -13.57
N GLU A 112 -15.38 -6.58 -14.59
CA GLU A 112 -14.41 -7.64 -14.91
C GLU A 112 -12.97 -7.20 -14.62
#